data_AF-A0A3M1NR29-F1
#
_entry.id   AF-A0A3M1NR29-F1
#
_cell.length_a   1.000
_cell.length_b   1.000
_cell.length_c   1.000
_cell.angle_alpha   90.00
_cell.angle_beta   90.00
_cell.angle_gamma   90.00
#
_symmetry.space_group_name_H-M   'P 1'
#
loop_
_entity.id
_entity.type
_entity.pdbx_description
1 polymer ?
#
loop_
_entity_poly.entity_id
_entity_poly.type
_entity_poly.pdbx_seq_one_letter_code
_entity_poly.pdbx_strand_id
1 'polypeptide(L)'
;EPIVEAFEKDPALGAAQPKILGMELRDHLEYAGACGGFLDWLGYPFLRGRLFFTTEKDEGQYDQPIGLFWASGACIFLRKQTLEEVGYIDEDFIMHQEEIDLCWRIRLMGWDIKSIPASRVWHHVGGTLDQDSPRKTYWNFRNNIFLLIKNLSPGNLLLRLPLRIPLDMVAMGLELLKGHFRNAAAVAKAYGWLITHIPLMLRKRRITQQMRRVSDREVLNRMYPGSIVFEYFILKRKKFSQLLYLSRWLERIAETPGEGSPFKKKSVETVV
;
A
#
# COMPACT_ATOMS: atom_id res chain seq x y z
N GLU A 1 17.64 -13.06 -10.99
CA GLU A 1 17.55 -14.43 -10.47
C GLU A 1 16.67 -14.55 -9.21
N PRO A 2 16.91 -13.84 -8.07
CA PRO A 2 16.18 -14.12 -6.82
C PRO A 2 14.65 -13.96 -6.90
N ILE A 3 14.18 -12.98 -7.68
CA ILE A 3 12.74 -12.75 -7.87
C ILE A 3 12.10 -13.87 -8.70
N VAL A 4 12.77 -14.33 -9.76
CA VAL A 4 12.27 -15.42 -10.61
C VAL A 4 12.15 -16.69 -9.78
N GLU A 5 13.20 -17.04 -9.02
CA GLU A 5 13.16 -18.19 -8.11
C GLU A 5 12.04 -18.08 -7.08
N ALA A 6 11.74 -16.88 -6.56
CA ALA A 6 10.64 -16.69 -5.62
C ALA A 6 9.28 -17.01 -6.27
N PHE A 7 9.06 -16.63 -7.53
CA PHE A 7 7.85 -16.98 -8.28
C PHE A 7 7.78 -18.46 -8.66
N GLU A 8 8.91 -19.11 -8.91
CA GLU A 8 8.96 -20.56 -9.20
C GLU A 8 8.68 -21.38 -7.93
N LYS A 9 9.24 -20.99 -6.79
CA LYS A 9 9.08 -21.69 -5.50
C LYS A 9 7.70 -21.50 -4.87
N ASP A 10 7.06 -20.35 -5.11
CA ASP A 10 5.78 -20.01 -4.48
C ASP A 10 4.68 -19.72 -5.53
N PRO A 11 3.84 -20.73 -5.85
CA PRO A 11 2.71 -20.55 -6.76
C PRO A 11 1.69 -19.50 -6.29
N ALA A 12 1.61 -19.20 -4.98
CA ALA A 12 0.70 -18.20 -4.44
C ALA A 12 1.26 -16.77 -4.50
N LEU A 13 2.54 -16.60 -4.87
CA LEU A 13 3.15 -15.28 -5.05
C LEU A 13 2.58 -14.61 -6.31
N GLY A 14 1.78 -13.56 -6.13
CA GLY A 14 1.20 -12.78 -7.21
C GLY A 14 2.00 -11.52 -7.55
N ALA A 15 2.69 -10.94 -6.56
CA ALA A 15 3.56 -9.79 -6.77
C ALA A 15 4.81 -9.81 -5.90
N ALA A 16 5.92 -9.29 -6.40
CA ALA A 16 7.17 -9.17 -5.68
C ALA A 16 7.81 -7.80 -5.87
N GLN A 17 8.44 -7.28 -4.82
CA GLN A 17 9.22 -6.05 -4.86
C GLN A 17 10.69 -6.34 -4.49
N PRO A 18 11.69 -5.87 -5.25
CA PRO A 18 13.07 -5.82 -4.78
C PRO A 18 13.23 -4.79 -3.64
N LYS A 19 14.41 -4.78 -3.03
CA LYS A 19 14.86 -3.61 -2.26
C LYS A 19 15.15 -2.46 -3.24
N ILE A 20 14.54 -1.30 -3.00
CA ILE A 20 14.72 -0.11 -3.82
C ILE A 20 15.58 0.92 -3.07
N LEU A 21 16.67 1.33 -3.68
CA LEU A 21 17.69 2.25 -3.15
C LEU A 21 17.66 3.57 -3.92
N GLY A 22 17.95 4.67 -3.23
CA GLY A 22 18.05 5.97 -3.85
C GLY A 22 19.22 6.03 -4.84
N MET A 23 19.00 6.55 -6.05
CA MET A 23 20.09 6.72 -7.01
C MET A 23 21.03 7.88 -6.64
N GLU A 24 20.48 8.95 -6.06
CA GLU A 24 21.24 10.12 -5.58
C GLU A 24 21.91 9.85 -4.23
N LEU A 25 21.12 9.40 -3.25
CA LEU A 25 21.60 9.05 -1.92
C LEU A 25 21.71 7.52 -1.80
N ARG A 26 22.80 6.97 -2.35
CA ARG A 26 22.99 5.52 -2.55
C ARG A 26 23.02 4.67 -1.29
N ASP A 27 23.30 5.29 -0.15
CA ASP A 27 23.28 4.62 1.15
C ASP A 27 21.89 4.66 1.82
N HIS A 28 20.88 5.25 1.18
CA HIS A 28 19.52 5.32 1.70
C HIS A 28 18.52 4.51 0.88
N LEU A 29 17.51 4.03 1.59
CA LEU A 29 16.33 3.43 0.98
C LEU A 29 15.55 4.50 0.22
N GLU A 30 14.97 4.08 -0.90
CA GLU A 30 14.28 5.00 -1.80
C GLU A 30 12.92 5.44 -1.24
N TYR A 31 12.54 6.69 -1.53
CA TYR A 31 11.36 7.33 -0.96
C TYR A 31 10.02 6.72 -1.40
N ALA A 32 9.86 6.33 -2.66
CA ALA A 32 8.62 5.80 -3.24
C ALA A 32 8.40 4.30 -2.97
N GLY A 33 9.44 3.52 -2.68
CA GLY A 33 9.32 2.06 -2.58
C GLY A 33 10.12 1.35 -1.50
N ALA A 34 11.27 1.89 -1.07
CA ALA A 34 12.12 1.32 0.00
C ALA A 34 12.14 -0.24 -0.03
N CYS A 35 11.75 -0.89 1.07
CA CYS A 35 11.67 -2.36 1.18
C CYS A 35 10.24 -2.91 1.13
N GLY A 36 9.28 -2.12 0.64
CA GLY A 36 7.89 -2.53 0.46
C GLY A 36 6.90 -1.84 1.39
N GLY A 37 5.62 -1.93 1.05
CA GLY A 37 4.58 -1.08 1.59
C GLY A 37 3.53 -1.76 2.46
N PHE A 38 3.01 -0.97 3.39
CA PHE A 38 1.92 -1.32 4.30
C PHE A 38 0.86 -0.23 4.33
N LEU A 39 -0.34 -0.60 4.78
CA LEU A 39 -1.38 0.33 5.17
C LEU A 39 -1.58 0.21 6.68
N ASP A 40 -1.79 1.33 7.35
CA ASP A 40 -2.28 1.33 8.72
C ASP A 40 -3.79 1.01 8.79
N TRP A 41 -4.34 0.86 9.99
CA TRP A 41 -5.75 0.50 10.16
C TRP A 41 -6.73 1.61 9.71
N LEU A 42 -6.27 2.83 9.47
CA LEU A 42 -7.09 3.87 8.84
C LEU A 42 -6.84 3.99 7.34
N GLY A 43 -5.94 3.18 6.78
CA GLY A 43 -5.63 3.16 5.36
C GLY A 43 -4.53 4.15 4.95
N TYR A 44 -3.74 4.67 5.88
CA TYR A 44 -2.58 5.49 5.54
C TYR A 44 -1.43 4.61 5.01
N PRO A 45 -0.90 4.88 3.81
CA PRO A 45 0.21 4.13 3.27
C PRO A 45 1.54 4.56 3.88
N PHE A 46 2.39 3.57 4.17
CA PHE A 46 3.77 3.78 4.60
C PHE A 46 4.65 2.64 4.09
N LEU A 47 5.98 2.80 4.20
CA LEU A 47 6.93 1.81 3.72
C LEU A 47 7.80 1.29 4.86
N ARG A 48 8.23 0.04 4.73
CA ARG A 48 9.38 -0.49 5.48
C ARG A 48 10.63 0.21 4.98
N GLY A 49 11.21 1.06 5.82
CA GLY A 49 12.35 1.91 5.47
C GLY A 49 12.02 3.35 5.11
N ARG A 50 10.74 3.75 5.09
CA ARG A 50 10.35 5.17 4.93
C ARG A 50 9.02 5.49 5.61
N LEU A 51 9.08 6.36 6.62
CA LEU A 51 7.92 6.91 7.32
C LEU A 51 7.76 8.39 6.98
N PHE A 52 6.67 8.75 6.30
CA PHE A 52 6.38 10.11 5.82
C PHE A 52 7.61 10.80 5.19
N PHE A 53 8.22 11.76 5.88
CA PHE A 53 9.34 12.56 5.38
C PHE A 53 10.71 12.00 5.74
N THR A 54 10.78 10.80 6.31
CA THR A 54 12.03 10.20 6.78
C THR A 54 12.30 8.88 6.08
N THR A 55 13.32 8.86 5.23
CA THR A 55 13.93 7.65 4.67
C THR A 55 15.02 7.14 5.61
N GLU A 56 15.15 5.83 5.71
CA GLU A 56 16.20 5.19 6.49
C GLU A 56 17.43 4.91 5.61
N LYS A 57 18.61 5.00 6.22
CA LYS A 57 19.86 4.46 5.65
C LYS A 57 19.75 2.94 5.52
N ASP A 58 20.24 2.34 4.44
CA ASP A 58 20.32 0.89 4.32
C ASP A 58 21.55 0.36 5.07
N GLU A 59 21.29 -0.25 6.22
CA GLU A 59 22.29 -0.87 7.11
C GLU A 59 22.15 -2.40 7.09
N GLY A 60 21.39 -2.95 6.13
CA GLY A 60 21.05 -4.38 6.05
C GLY A 60 19.88 -4.79 6.95
N GLN A 61 19.24 -3.85 7.65
CA GLN A 61 18.15 -4.11 8.60
C GLN A 61 16.87 -4.68 7.94
N TYR A 62 16.80 -4.65 6.61
CA TYR A 62 15.68 -5.14 5.82
C TYR A 62 16.08 -6.19 4.76
N ASP A 63 17.15 -6.96 5.01
CA ASP A 63 17.62 -8.03 4.11
C ASP A 63 16.82 -9.34 4.22
N GLN A 64 15.84 -9.41 5.11
CA GLN A 64 14.95 -10.57 5.23
C GLN A 64 13.65 -10.39 4.44
N PRO A 65 13.27 -11.37 3.59
CA PRO A 65 11.97 -11.38 2.90
C PRO A 65 10.81 -11.34 3.88
N ILE A 66 9.78 -10.54 3.58
CA ILE A 66 8.53 -10.48 4.35
C ILE A 66 7.33 -10.32 3.42
N GLY A 67 6.14 -10.68 3.90
CA GLY A 67 4.89 -10.31 3.25
C GLY A 67 4.62 -8.80 3.34
N LEU A 68 4.16 -8.20 2.24
CA LEU A 68 3.88 -6.77 2.10
C LEU A 68 2.40 -6.51 1.88
N PHE A 69 1.81 -5.44 2.39
CA PHE A 69 0.44 -5.10 1.97
C PHE A 69 0.41 -4.72 0.48
N TRP A 70 1.37 -3.91 0.04
CA TRP A 70 1.51 -3.44 -1.33
C TRP A 70 2.98 -3.34 -1.75
N ALA A 71 3.22 -3.45 -3.05
CA ALA A 71 4.52 -3.26 -3.68
C ALA A 71 4.51 -1.97 -4.52
N SER A 72 5.64 -1.27 -4.54
CA SER A 72 5.80 0.04 -5.16
C SER A 72 5.89 -0.04 -6.68
N GLY A 73 5.23 0.90 -7.35
CA GLY A 73 5.28 1.05 -8.80
C GLY A 73 6.68 1.39 -9.33
N ALA A 74 7.61 1.84 -8.48
CA ALA A 74 9.00 2.11 -8.87
C ALA A 74 9.70 0.84 -9.39
N CYS A 75 9.41 -0.32 -8.81
CA CYS A 75 9.81 -1.61 -9.35
C CYS A 75 8.94 -2.72 -8.73
N ILE A 76 8.00 -3.23 -9.51
CA ILE A 76 7.11 -4.33 -9.12
C ILE A 76 7.15 -5.43 -10.18
N PHE A 77 7.28 -6.67 -9.74
CA PHE A 77 7.15 -7.85 -10.58
C PHE A 77 5.81 -8.50 -10.31
N LEU A 78 5.10 -8.86 -11.37
CA LEU A 78 3.73 -9.38 -11.31
C LEU A 78 3.67 -10.72 -12.04
N ARG A 79 3.01 -11.71 -11.43
CA ARG A 79 2.66 -12.95 -12.11
C ARG A 79 1.57 -12.65 -13.14
N LYS A 80 1.75 -13.12 -14.38
CA LYS A 80 0.77 -12.89 -15.46
C LYS A 80 -0.65 -13.33 -15.08
N GLN A 81 -0.79 -14.53 -14.53
CA GLN A 81 -2.08 -15.08 -14.09
C GLN A 81 -2.76 -14.17 -13.05
N THR A 82 -1.99 -13.55 -12.15
CA THR A 82 -2.54 -12.61 -11.17
C THR A 82 -3.23 -11.46 -11.90
N LEU A 83 -2.60 -10.85 -12.91
CA LEU A 83 -3.20 -9.77 -13.70
C LEU A 83 -4.43 -10.21 -14.51
N GLU A 84 -4.40 -11.42 -15.07
CA GLU A 84 -5.54 -12.00 -15.78
C GLU A 84 -6.75 -12.18 -14.85
N GLU A 85 -6.54 -12.47 -13.56
CA GLU A 85 -7.62 -12.62 -12.57
C GLU A 85 -8.07 -11.31 -11.92
N VAL A 86 -7.16 -10.39 -11.60
CA VAL A 86 -7.49 -9.14 -10.87
C VAL A 86 -7.77 -7.94 -11.77
N GLY A 87 -7.33 -7.98 -13.02
CA GLY A 87 -7.27 -6.83 -13.91
C GLY A 87 -6.09 -5.89 -13.62
N TYR A 88 -5.89 -4.92 -14.51
CA TYR A 88 -4.75 -3.99 -14.52
C TYR A 88 -4.94 -2.80 -13.57
N ILE A 89 -4.08 -1.78 -13.69
CA ILE A 89 -4.22 -0.51 -12.99
C ILE A 89 -5.58 0.13 -13.33
N ASP A 90 -6.24 0.70 -12.33
CA ASP A 90 -7.48 1.45 -12.54
C ASP A 90 -7.14 2.90 -12.91
N GLU A 91 -7.45 3.28 -14.15
CA GLU A 91 -7.14 4.59 -14.74
C GLU A 91 -7.78 5.77 -13.98
N ASP A 92 -8.80 5.50 -13.15
CA ASP A 92 -9.34 6.52 -12.25
C ASP A 92 -8.32 6.93 -11.17
N PHE A 93 -7.26 6.16 -10.92
CA PHE A 93 -6.10 6.55 -10.11
C PHE A 93 -5.03 7.17 -11.00
N ILE A 94 -5.22 8.44 -11.35
CA ILE A 94 -4.34 9.15 -12.30
C ILE A 94 -2.89 9.29 -11.80
N MET A 95 -2.71 9.49 -10.49
CA MET A 95 -1.39 9.65 -9.89
C MET A 95 -1.46 9.27 -8.41
N HIS A 96 -0.50 8.47 -7.96
CA HIS A 96 -0.41 7.92 -6.61
C HIS A 96 -1.53 6.93 -6.25
N GLN A 97 -1.12 5.83 -5.61
CA GLN A 97 -1.98 4.77 -5.08
C GLN A 97 -2.63 3.88 -6.13
N GLU A 98 -2.30 4.06 -7.41
CA GLU A 98 -2.68 3.15 -8.48
C GLU A 98 -2.13 1.73 -8.25
N GLU A 99 -0.89 1.64 -7.78
CA GLU A 99 -0.22 0.39 -7.43
C GLU A 99 -0.76 -0.19 -6.12
N ILE A 100 -1.16 0.67 -5.19
CA ILE A 100 -1.74 0.25 -3.91
C ILE A 100 -3.12 -0.35 -4.14
N ASP A 101 -3.95 0.24 -5.00
CA ASP A 101 -5.23 -0.33 -5.41
C ASP A 101 -5.06 -1.69 -6.10
N LEU A 102 -4.12 -1.79 -7.04
CA LEU A 102 -3.81 -3.06 -7.69
C LEU A 102 -3.39 -4.13 -6.67
N CYS A 103 -2.44 -3.81 -5.78
CA CYS A 103 -1.99 -4.72 -4.74
C CYS A 103 -3.12 -5.10 -3.78
N TRP A 104 -4.01 -4.18 -3.44
CA TRP A 104 -5.16 -4.49 -2.59
C TRP A 104 -6.09 -5.49 -3.29
N ARG A 105 -6.39 -5.29 -4.58
CA ARG A 105 -7.18 -6.26 -5.37
C ARG A 105 -6.49 -7.62 -5.48
N ILE A 106 -5.17 -7.66 -5.67
CA ILE A 106 -4.33 -8.87 -5.60
C ILE A 106 -4.56 -9.61 -4.28
N ARG A 107 -4.49 -8.90 -3.15
CA ARG A 107 -4.79 -9.49 -1.83
C ARG A 107 -6.24 -9.94 -1.70
N LEU A 108 -7.21 -9.19 -2.22
CA LEU A 108 -8.62 -9.57 -2.17
C LEU A 108 -8.91 -10.88 -2.91
N MET A 109 -8.06 -11.26 -3.86
CA MET A 109 -8.13 -12.53 -4.60
C MET A 109 -7.32 -13.66 -3.96
N GLY A 110 -6.64 -13.43 -2.84
CA GLY A 110 -5.88 -14.45 -2.10
C GLY A 110 -4.45 -14.66 -2.58
N TRP A 111 -3.92 -13.74 -3.39
CA TRP A 111 -2.51 -13.76 -3.82
C TRP A 111 -1.61 -13.09 -2.78
N ASP A 112 -0.41 -13.64 -2.64
CA ASP A 112 0.62 -13.08 -1.78
C ASP A 112 1.45 -12.01 -2.50
N ILE A 113 1.96 -11.07 -1.69
CA ILE A 113 2.85 -10.00 -2.11
C ILE A 113 4.05 -10.01 -1.18
N LYS A 114 5.27 -10.09 -1.71
CA LYS A 114 6.49 -10.22 -0.90
C LYS A 114 7.60 -9.23 -1.28
N SER A 115 8.37 -8.84 -0.28
CA SER A 115 9.66 -8.17 -0.45
C SER A 115 10.74 -9.22 -0.69
N ILE A 116 11.55 -9.05 -1.73
CA ILE A 116 12.67 -9.92 -2.10
C ILE A 116 13.96 -9.08 -2.10
N PRO A 117 14.50 -8.76 -0.91
CA PRO A 117 15.61 -7.80 -0.76
C PRO A 117 16.97 -8.33 -1.26
N ALA A 118 17.07 -9.62 -1.56
CA ALA A 118 18.21 -10.20 -2.27
C ALA A 118 18.36 -9.64 -3.71
N SER A 119 17.28 -9.10 -4.28
CA SER A 119 17.32 -8.29 -5.50
C SER A 119 17.31 -6.80 -5.13
N ARG A 120 18.17 -6.00 -5.75
CA ARG A 120 18.33 -4.56 -5.48
C ARG A 120 18.19 -3.74 -6.75
N VAL A 121 17.47 -2.63 -6.66
CA VAL A 121 17.27 -1.67 -7.76
C VAL A 121 17.60 -0.27 -7.28
N TRP A 122 18.39 0.48 -8.04
CA TRP A 122 18.60 1.90 -7.81
C TRP A 122 17.61 2.69 -8.67
N HIS A 123 16.83 3.54 -8.02
CA HIS A 123 15.79 4.32 -8.67
C HIS A 123 16.08 5.81 -8.53
N HIS A 124 16.02 6.52 -9.66
CA HIS A 124 16.13 7.96 -9.72
C HIS A 124 14.75 8.58 -9.51
N VAL A 125 14.56 9.33 -8.44
CA VAL A 125 13.28 9.99 -8.19
C VAL A 125 13.16 11.15 -9.18
N GLY A 126 12.34 10.98 -10.22
CA GLY A 126 11.97 12.07 -11.11
C GLY A 126 11.23 13.16 -10.33
N GLY A 127 11.79 14.38 -10.31
CA GLY A 127 11.25 15.56 -9.61
C GLY A 127 9.95 16.14 -10.19
N THR A 128 9.07 15.31 -10.75
CA THR A 128 7.89 15.76 -11.50
C THR A 128 6.86 16.49 -10.62
N LEU A 129 6.91 16.34 -9.30
CA LEU A 129 6.16 17.18 -8.35
C LEU A 129 6.99 17.47 -7.08
N ASP A 130 7.07 18.74 -6.72
CA ASP A 130 7.53 19.17 -5.39
C ASP A 130 6.76 18.43 -4.29
N GLN A 131 7.45 18.14 -3.18
CA GLN A 131 6.83 17.43 -2.06
C GLN A 131 5.61 18.16 -1.49
N ASP A 132 5.57 19.48 -1.63
CA ASP A 132 4.50 20.37 -1.15
C ASP A 132 3.57 20.88 -2.28
N SER A 133 3.39 20.08 -3.34
CA SER A 133 2.53 20.46 -4.45
C SER A 133 1.03 20.30 -4.11
N PRO A 134 0.19 21.33 -4.31
CA PRO A 134 -1.27 21.21 -4.19
C PRO A 134 -1.86 20.12 -5.09
N ARG A 135 -1.23 19.84 -6.24
CA ARG A 135 -1.66 18.75 -7.14
C ARG A 135 -1.43 17.39 -6.48
N LYS A 136 -0.28 17.20 -5.82
CA LYS A 136 0.03 16.00 -5.05
C LYS A 136 -0.94 15.84 -3.88
N THR A 137 -1.20 16.93 -3.15
CA THR A 137 -2.19 16.98 -2.07
C THR A 137 -3.56 16.52 -2.55
N TYR A 138 -4.07 17.10 -3.65
CA TYR A 138 -5.36 16.70 -4.23
C TYR A 138 -5.44 15.19 -4.51
N TRP A 139 -4.48 14.63 -5.24
CA TRP A 139 -4.49 13.22 -5.60
C TRP A 139 -4.34 12.31 -4.38
N ASN A 140 -3.49 12.65 -3.41
CA ASN A 140 -3.32 11.84 -2.20
C ASN A 140 -4.61 11.74 -1.38
N PHE A 141 -5.30 12.86 -1.13
CA PHE A 141 -6.54 12.87 -0.35
C PHE A 141 -7.69 12.20 -1.12
N ARG A 142 -7.87 12.54 -2.40
CA ARG A 142 -8.91 11.92 -3.25
C ARG A 142 -8.70 10.41 -3.34
N ASN A 143 -7.50 9.98 -3.73
CA ASN A 143 -7.23 8.58 -4.03
C ASN A 143 -7.24 7.74 -2.76
N ASN A 144 -6.82 8.27 -1.61
CA ASN A 144 -6.85 7.50 -0.36
C ASN A 144 -8.28 7.15 0.06
N ILE A 145 -9.21 8.12 0.02
CA ILE A 145 -10.60 7.83 0.34
C ILE A 145 -11.23 6.93 -0.72
N PHE A 146 -10.94 7.16 -2.01
CA PHE A 146 -11.45 6.30 -3.07
C PHE A 146 -10.93 4.85 -2.95
N LEU A 147 -9.65 4.67 -2.61
CA LEU A 147 -9.02 3.38 -2.34
C LEU A 147 -9.77 2.64 -1.22
N LEU A 148 -10.08 3.32 -0.11
CA LEU A 148 -10.83 2.74 1.00
C LEU A 148 -12.25 2.36 0.58
N ILE A 149 -12.96 3.27 -0.10
CA ILE A 149 -14.33 3.05 -0.62
C ILE A 149 -14.36 1.89 -1.61
N LYS A 150 -13.32 1.69 -2.42
CA LYS A 150 -13.31 0.64 -3.42
C LYS A 150 -13.04 -0.74 -2.79
N ASN A 151 -12.12 -0.83 -1.83
CA ASN A 151 -11.53 -2.09 -1.41
C ASN A 151 -12.02 -2.64 -0.05
N LEU A 152 -12.35 -1.79 0.94
CA LEU A 152 -12.79 -2.29 2.26
C LEU A 152 -14.12 -3.05 2.18
N SER A 153 -14.38 -4.02 3.05
CA SER A 153 -15.74 -4.57 3.18
C SER A 153 -16.74 -3.50 3.69
N PRO A 154 -18.05 -3.68 3.49
CA PRO A 154 -19.04 -2.71 3.95
C PRO A 154 -18.94 -2.37 5.44
N GLY A 155 -18.77 -3.36 6.31
CA GLY A 155 -18.64 -3.14 7.75
C GLY A 155 -17.38 -2.35 8.13
N ASN A 156 -16.23 -2.71 7.54
CA ASN A 156 -14.99 -1.98 7.80
C ASN A 156 -15.00 -0.57 7.20
N LEU A 157 -15.67 -0.37 6.07
CA LEU A 157 -15.83 0.95 5.48
C LEU A 157 -16.65 1.86 6.39
N LEU A 158 -17.78 1.36 6.91
CA LEU A 158 -18.64 2.07 7.84
C LEU A 158 -17.93 2.41 9.15
N LEU A 159 -17.05 1.53 9.64
CA LEU A 159 -16.25 1.78 10.83
C LEU A 159 -15.15 2.83 10.60
N ARG A 160 -14.45 2.77 9.47
CA ARG A 160 -13.20 3.53 9.27
C ARG A 160 -13.41 4.91 8.66
N LEU A 161 -14.35 5.07 7.72
CA LEU A 161 -14.55 6.38 7.07
C LEU A 161 -14.94 7.49 8.05
N PRO A 162 -15.87 7.29 9.01
CA PRO A 162 -16.23 8.35 9.97
C PRO A 162 -15.05 8.79 10.86
N LEU A 163 -14.04 7.94 11.04
CA LEU A 163 -12.83 8.27 11.78
C LEU A 163 -11.76 8.90 10.86
N ARG A 164 -11.68 8.43 9.62
CA ARG A 164 -10.70 8.88 8.63
C ARG A 164 -10.97 10.29 8.13
N ILE A 165 -12.23 10.65 7.87
CA ILE A 165 -12.62 11.95 7.29
C ILE A 165 -12.28 13.11 8.24
N PRO A 166 -12.60 13.07 9.54
CA PRO A 166 -12.19 14.13 10.47
C PRO A 166 -10.68 14.35 10.51
N LEU A 167 -9.87 13.30 10.41
CA LEU A 167 -8.41 13.45 10.36
C LEU A 167 -7.93 14.20 9.12
N ASP A 168 -8.57 13.98 7.97
CA ASP A 168 -8.30 14.78 6.77
C ASP A 168 -8.72 16.24 6.93
N MET A 169 -9.83 16.49 7.63
CA MET A 169 -10.27 17.87 7.94
C MET A 169 -9.30 18.56 8.91
N VAL A 170 -8.75 17.82 9.88
CA VAL A 170 -7.68 18.32 10.75
C VAL A 170 -6.43 18.64 9.92
N ALA A 171 -6.02 17.76 9.02
CA ALA A 171 -4.88 18.02 8.14
C ALA A 171 -5.10 19.28 7.27
N MET A 172 -6.31 19.45 6.70
CA MET A 172 -6.70 20.65 5.97
C MET A 172 -6.64 21.91 6.85
N GLY A 173 -7.17 21.84 8.08
CA GLY A 173 -7.11 22.93 9.05
C GLY A 173 -5.68 23.32 9.43
N LEU A 174 -4.79 22.33 9.59
CA LEU A 174 -3.36 22.58 9.83
C LEU A 174 -2.69 23.27 8.64
N GLU A 175 -3.03 22.91 7.40
CA GLU A 175 -2.53 23.63 6.21
C GLU A 175 -3.02 25.08 6.16
N LEU A 176 -4.27 25.35 6.55
CA LEU A 176 -4.79 26.71 6.67
C LEU A 176 -4.03 27.53 7.73
N LEU A 177 -3.78 26.94 8.90
CA LEU A 177 -3.03 27.61 9.99
C LEU A 177 -1.58 27.93 9.61
N LYS A 178 -0.96 27.14 8.72
CA LYS A 178 0.37 27.41 8.16
C LYS A 178 0.35 28.44 7.02
N GLY A 179 -0.82 28.91 6.58
CA GLY A 179 -0.96 29.80 5.43
C GLY A 179 -0.87 29.09 4.07
N HIS A 180 -0.90 27.76 4.03
CA HIS A 180 -0.83 26.95 2.80
C HIS A 180 -2.21 26.81 2.14
N PHE A 181 -2.84 27.94 1.81
CA PHE A 181 -4.23 27.98 1.31
C PHE A 181 -4.46 27.13 0.05
N ARG A 182 -3.45 27.01 -0.82
CA ARG A 182 -3.54 26.18 -2.03
C ARG A 182 -3.64 24.68 -1.70
N ASN A 183 -2.92 24.21 -0.68
CA ASN A 183 -3.04 22.82 -0.21
C ASN A 183 -4.39 22.56 0.43
N ALA A 184 -4.86 23.47 1.30
CA ALA A 184 -6.18 23.35 1.90
C ALA A 184 -7.30 23.31 0.82
N ALA A 185 -7.22 24.19 -0.18
CA ALA A 185 -8.14 24.16 -1.33
C ALA A 185 -8.04 22.86 -2.13
N ALA A 186 -6.86 22.24 -2.24
CA ALA A 186 -6.69 20.94 -2.87
C ALA A 186 -7.39 19.83 -2.10
N VAL A 187 -7.35 19.83 -0.76
CA VAL A 187 -8.12 18.89 0.07
C VAL A 187 -9.62 19.09 -0.13
N ALA A 188 -10.10 20.34 -0.09
CA ALA A 188 -11.51 20.65 -0.33
C ALA A 188 -11.98 20.17 -1.74
N LYS A 189 -11.16 20.41 -2.78
CA LYS A 189 -11.43 19.91 -4.14
C LYS A 189 -11.47 18.38 -4.21
N ALA A 190 -10.58 17.70 -3.50
CA ALA A 190 -10.57 16.24 -3.43
C ALA A 190 -11.90 15.72 -2.86
N TYR A 191 -12.39 16.32 -1.77
CA TYR A 191 -13.69 15.98 -1.19
C TYR A 191 -14.88 16.35 -2.09
N GLY A 192 -14.81 17.48 -2.78
CA GLY A 192 -15.80 17.84 -3.81
C GLY A 192 -15.89 16.77 -4.91
N TRP A 193 -14.75 16.25 -5.37
CA TRP A 193 -14.72 15.14 -6.33
C TRP A 193 -15.36 13.87 -5.74
N LEU A 194 -15.00 13.50 -4.51
CA LEU A 194 -15.56 12.32 -3.83
C LEU A 194 -17.09 12.39 -3.71
N ILE A 195 -17.66 13.56 -3.42
CA ILE A 195 -19.11 13.75 -3.31
C ILE A 195 -19.79 13.69 -4.69
N THR A 196 -19.19 14.32 -5.69
CA THR A 196 -19.78 14.39 -7.04
C THR A 196 -19.66 13.08 -7.83
N HIS A 197 -18.73 12.20 -7.45
CA HIS A 197 -18.43 10.94 -8.16
C HIS A 197 -18.87 9.68 -7.40
N ILE A 198 -19.80 9.80 -6.44
CA ILE A 198 -20.34 8.65 -5.70
C ILE A 198 -20.82 7.51 -6.63
N PRO A 199 -21.58 7.74 -7.72
CA PRO A 199 -22.04 6.65 -8.60
C PRO A 199 -20.89 5.85 -9.22
N LEU A 200 -19.83 6.55 -9.67
CA LEU A 200 -18.62 5.92 -10.21
C LEU A 200 -17.95 5.05 -9.14
N MET A 201 -17.75 5.60 -7.94
CA MET A 201 -17.09 4.88 -6.86
C MET A 201 -17.88 3.64 -6.44
N LEU A 202 -19.21 3.73 -6.36
CA LEU A 202 -20.06 2.59 -6.03
C LEU A 202 -20.04 1.51 -7.11
N ARG A 203 -19.99 1.88 -8.41
CA ARG A 203 -19.80 0.94 -9.51
C ARG A 203 -18.48 0.18 -9.40
N LYS A 204 -17.38 0.90 -9.19
CA LYS A 204 -16.02 0.33 -9.06
C LYS A 204 -15.89 -0.55 -7.81
N ARG A 205 -16.49 -0.11 -6.70
CA ARG A 205 -16.63 -0.89 -5.48
C ARG A 205 -17.36 -2.20 -5.73
N ARG A 206 -18.51 -2.16 -6.42
CA ARG A 206 -19.30 -3.37 -6.70
C ARG A 206 -18.47 -4.43 -7.44
N ILE A 207 -17.74 -4.02 -8.49
CA ILE A 207 -16.84 -4.90 -9.25
C ILE A 207 -15.78 -5.52 -8.32
N THR A 208 -15.13 -4.68 -7.51
CA THR A 208 -14.06 -5.12 -6.59
C THR A 208 -14.58 -6.06 -5.49
N GLN A 209 -15.76 -5.80 -4.94
CA GLN A 209 -16.34 -6.66 -3.91
C GLN A 209 -16.89 -7.98 -4.49
N GLN A 210 -17.30 -8.02 -5.77
CA GLN A 210 -17.75 -9.25 -6.44
C GLN A 210 -16.61 -10.24 -6.71
N MET A 211 -15.40 -9.75 -7.01
CA MET A 211 -14.24 -10.62 -7.25
C MET A 211 -13.64 -11.17 -5.95
N ARG A 212 -13.82 -10.48 -4.82
CA ARG A 212 -13.20 -10.82 -3.53
C ARG A 212 -13.38 -12.29 -3.14
N ARG A 213 -12.27 -12.96 -2.80
CA ARG A 213 -12.19 -14.36 -2.35
C ARG A 213 -11.76 -14.56 -0.90
N VAL A 214 -11.14 -13.55 -0.28
CA VAL A 214 -10.61 -13.65 1.09
C VAL A 214 -11.48 -12.94 2.13
N SER A 215 -11.38 -13.40 3.37
CA SER A 215 -12.09 -12.80 4.51
C SER A 215 -11.57 -11.39 4.86
N ASP A 216 -12.32 -10.64 5.66
CA ASP A 216 -11.81 -9.40 6.24
C ASP A 216 -10.62 -9.63 7.16
N ARG A 217 -10.66 -10.72 7.94
CA ARG A 217 -9.58 -11.06 8.86
C ARG A 217 -8.24 -11.19 8.13
N GLU A 218 -8.23 -11.86 6.98
CA GLU A 218 -7.01 -12.05 6.19
C GLU A 218 -6.42 -10.72 5.72
N VAL A 219 -7.24 -9.83 5.17
CA VAL A 219 -6.80 -8.51 4.70
C VAL A 219 -6.34 -7.62 5.86
N LEU A 220 -7.12 -7.59 6.95
CA LEU A 220 -6.85 -6.70 8.08
C LEU A 220 -5.65 -7.15 8.91
N ASN A 221 -5.34 -8.45 8.98
CA ASN A 221 -4.13 -8.94 9.62
C ASN A 221 -2.85 -8.39 8.96
N ARG A 222 -2.92 -8.10 7.64
CA ARG A 222 -1.82 -7.50 6.87
C ARG A 222 -1.73 -5.98 7.03
N MET A 223 -2.74 -5.33 7.60
CA MET A 223 -2.69 -3.91 7.95
C MET A 223 -2.05 -3.71 9.31
N TYR A 224 -1.27 -2.64 9.44
CA TYR A 224 -0.67 -2.26 10.71
C TYR A 224 -1.76 -1.81 11.70
N PRO A 225 -1.84 -2.39 12.91
CA PRO A 225 -2.93 -2.10 13.84
C PRO A 225 -2.83 -0.72 14.52
N GLY A 226 -1.66 -0.06 14.49
CA GLY A 226 -1.46 1.28 15.04
C GLY A 226 -1.73 2.38 14.02
N SER A 227 -1.81 3.64 14.45
CA SER A 227 -1.91 4.79 13.53
C SER A 227 -0.53 5.31 13.19
N ILE A 228 -0.15 5.23 11.92
CA ILE A 228 1.18 5.70 11.50
C ILE A 228 1.31 7.21 11.64
N VAL A 229 0.20 7.95 11.45
CA VAL A 229 0.11 9.39 11.69
C VAL A 229 0.44 9.72 13.15
N PHE A 230 -0.20 9.04 14.11
CA PHE A 230 0.06 9.26 15.53
C PHE A 230 1.50 8.93 15.90
N GLU A 231 2.02 7.80 15.42
CA GLU A 231 3.39 7.39 15.73
C GLU A 231 4.44 8.36 15.18
N TYR A 232 4.24 8.87 13.98
CA TYR A 232 5.20 9.77 13.34
C TYR A 232 5.14 11.22 13.86
N PHE A 233 3.93 11.76 14.01
CA PHE A 233 3.73 13.18 14.33
C PHE A 233 3.66 13.45 15.84
N ILE A 234 3.11 12.51 16.63
CA ILE A 234 2.97 12.66 18.09
C ILE A 234 4.11 11.95 18.81
N LEU A 235 4.29 10.64 18.58
CA LEU A 235 5.34 9.87 19.26
C LEU A 235 6.75 10.06 18.67
N LYS A 236 6.87 10.82 17.57
CA LYS A 236 8.12 11.12 16.87
C LYS A 236 8.93 9.87 16.46
N ARG A 237 8.26 8.73 16.23
CA ARG A 237 8.89 7.51 15.70
C ARG A 237 9.20 7.72 14.22
N LYS A 238 10.46 7.57 13.83
CA LYS A 238 10.97 7.88 12.48
C LYS A 238 11.48 6.67 11.72
N LYS A 239 11.74 5.55 12.41
CA LYS A 239 12.16 4.27 11.80
C LYS A 239 11.04 3.24 11.89
N PHE A 240 10.95 2.34 10.90
CA PHE A 240 9.98 1.25 10.91
C PHE A 240 10.16 0.31 12.11
N SER A 241 11.40 0.08 12.54
CA SER A 241 11.73 -0.71 13.74
C SER A 241 11.20 -0.11 15.05
N GLN A 242 10.86 1.18 15.04
CA GLN A 242 10.32 1.86 16.22
C GLN A 242 8.82 1.70 16.35
N LEU A 243 8.09 1.03 15.45
CA LEU A 243 6.63 0.97 15.51
C LEU A 243 6.12 0.16 16.72
N LEU A 244 5.09 0.68 17.42
CA LEU A 244 4.67 0.19 18.73
C LEU A 244 4.24 -1.29 18.73
N TYR A 245 3.51 -1.71 17.72
CA TYR A 245 2.96 -3.07 17.63
C TYR A 245 3.74 -3.96 16.67
N LEU A 246 4.96 -3.57 16.29
CA LEU A 246 5.67 -4.15 15.16
C LEU A 246 5.89 -5.66 15.27
N SER A 247 6.50 -6.13 16.36
CA SER A 247 6.87 -7.55 16.52
C SER A 247 5.66 -8.47 16.43
N ARG A 248 4.66 -8.25 17.31
CA ARG A 248 3.41 -9.02 17.32
C ARG A 248 2.67 -8.97 15.98
N TRP A 249 2.73 -7.83 15.29
CA TRP A 249 2.09 -7.70 13.98
C TRP A 249 2.84 -8.46 12.88
N LEU A 250 4.17 -8.42 12.86
CA LEU A 250 4.98 -9.18 11.90
C LEU A 250 4.86 -10.69 12.12
N GLU A 251 4.80 -11.15 13.37
CA GLU A 251 4.51 -12.55 13.73
C GLU A 251 3.16 -12.98 13.13
N ARG A 252 2.10 -12.19 13.33
CA ARG A 252 0.78 -12.44 12.75
C ARG A 252 0.79 -12.48 11.21
N ILE A 253 1.60 -11.63 10.56
CA ILE A 253 1.78 -11.66 9.10
C ILE A 253 2.48 -12.97 8.70
N ALA A 254 3.51 -13.42 9.42
CA ALA A 254 4.20 -14.67 9.10
C ALA A 254 3.28 -15.90 9.28
N GLU A 255 2.42 -15.89 10.31
CA GLU A 255 1.53 -16.99 10.69
C GLU A 255 0.23 -17.08 9.87
N THR A 256 -0.09 -16.08 9.06
CA THR A 256 -1.26 -16.11 8.17
C THR A 256 -0.82 -16.52 6.76
N PRO A 257 -0.65 -17.81 6.43
CA PRO A 257 -0.58 -18.23 5.03
C PRO A 257 -1.90 -17.88 4.35
N GLY A 258 -1.89 -17.48 3.08
CA GLY A 258 -3.10 -17.08 2.34
C GLY A 258 -4.19 -18.15 2.46
N GLU A 259 -5.18 -17.93 3.33
CA GLU A 259 -6.20 -18.93 3.64
C GLU A 259 -7.07 -19.22 2.41
N GLY A 260 -7.17 -18.23 1.51
CA GLY A 260 -7.89 -18.28 0.23
C GLY A 260 -7.02 -18.41 -1.03
N SER A 261 -5.79 -18.93 -0.95
CA SER A 261 -5.01 -19.19 -2.18
C SER A 261 -5.81 -20.12 -3.12
N PRO A 262 -6.04 -19.74 -4.39
CA PRO A 262 -6.74 -20.59 -5.37
C PRO A 262 -6.00 -21.91 -5.66
N PHE A 263 -4.80 -22.10 -5.12
CA PHE A 263 -3.94 -23.27 -5.32
C PHE A 263 -3.93 -24.27 -4.16
N LYS A 264 -4.82 -24.15 -3.17
CA LYS A 264 -4.99 -25.26 -2.21
C LYS A 264 -5.49 -26.52 -2.94
N LYS A 265 -4.55 -27.43 -3.21
CA LYS A 265 -4.69 -28.80 -3.73
C LYS A 265 -5.32 -28.93 -5.14
N LYS A 266 -4.54 -28.67 -6.19
CA LYS A 266 -4.47 -29.68 -7.25
C LYS A 266 -3.40 -30.67 -6.83
N SER A 267 -3.80 -31.88 -6.48
CA SER A 267 -2.90 -33.03 -6.42
C SER A 267 -2.06 -33.01 -7.68
N VAL A 268 -0.74 -32.94 -7.51
CA VAL A 268 0.20 -33.22 -8.58
C VAL A 268 0.01 -34.70 -8.89
N GLU A 269 -0.89 -35.02 -9.81
CA GLU A 269 -0.77 -36.25 -10.58
C GLU A 269 0.40 -36.02 -11.51
N THR A 270 1.55 -36.50 -11.06
CA THR A 270 2.73 -36.70 -11.90
C THR A 270 2.34 -37.66 -13.00
N VAL A 271 2.07 -37.15 -14.20
CA VAL A 271 2.19 -37.96 -15.39
C VAL A 271 3.65 -37.86 -15.81
N VAL A 272 4.33 -39.01 -15.67
CA VAL A 272 5.72 -39.27 -16.06
C VAL A 272 5.93 -38.99 -17.54
#